data_AF-A0A7V9V8M1-F1
#
_entry.id   AF-A0A7V9V8M1-F1
#
_cell.length_a   1.000
_cell.length_b   1.000
_cell.length_c   1.000
_cell.angle_alpha   90.00
_cell.angle_beta   90.00
_cell.angle_gamma   90.00
#
_symmetry.space_group_name_H-M   'P 1'
#
loop_
_entity.id
_entity.type
_entity.pdbx_description
1 polymer ?
#
loop_
_entity_poly.entity_id
_entity_poly.type
_entity_poly.pdbx_seq_one_letter_code
_entity_poly.pdbx_strand_id
1 'polypeptide(L)' 'LPAAELAAAARAIGLPAETAGSVEEAVERGIAMAQSDDLVFVTGSLYVVGAARDRLVSSTFP' A
#
# COMPACT_ATOMS: atom_id res chain seq x y z
N LEU A 1 -11.47 -5.98 -7.69
CA LEU A 1 -12.30 -5.77 -6.49
C LEU A 1 -12.13 -4.31 -6.06
N PRO A 2 -13.21 -3.58 -5.73
CA PRO A 2 -13.10 -2.23 -5.16
C PRO A 2 -12.33 -2.23 -3.82
N ALA A 3 -11.63 -1.13 -3.51
CA ALA A 3 -10.80 -1.03 -2.30
C ALA A 3 -11.61 -1.21 -1.01
N ALA A 4 -12.83 -0.67 -0.96
CA ALA A 4 -13.73 -0.79 0.19
C ALA A 4 -14.13 -2.25 0.48
N GLU A 5 -14.39 -3.04 -0.58
CA GLU A 5 -14.74 -4.46 -0.46
C GLU A 5 -13.55 -5.28 0.02
N LEU A 6 -12.33 -4.99 -0.50
CA LEU A 6 -11.11 -5.65 -0.02
C LEU A 6 -10.84 -5.35 1.45
N ALA A 7 -10.97 -4.09 1.86
CA ALA A 7 -10.77 -3.69 3.25
C ALA A 7 -11.83 -4.32 4.19
N ALA A 8 -13.08 -4.45 3.73
CA ALA A 8 -14.12 -5.16 4.47
C ALA A 8 -13.79 -6.65 4.64
N ALA A 9 -13.31 -7.31 3.59
CA ALA A 9 -12.89 -8.71 3.66
C ALA A 9 -11.69 -8.92 4.61
N ALA A 10 -10.70 -8.03 4.58
CA ALA A 10 -9.56 -8.06 5.49
C ALA A 10 -10.00 -7.86 6.96
N ARG A 11 -10.88 -6.90 7.23
CA ARG A 11 -11.43 -6.70 8.58
C ARG A 11 -12.25 -7.89 9.07
N ALA A 12 -12.99 -8.55 8.17
CA ALA A 12 -13.78 -9.74 8.51
C ALA A 12 -12.92 -10.92 9.01
N ILE A 13 -11.64 -10.98 8.64
CA ILE A 13 -10.68 -11.98 9.14
C ILE A 13 -9.80 -11.45 10.29
N GLY A 14 -10.13 -10.29 10.87
CA GLY A 14 -9.44 -9.71 12.02
C GLY A 14 -8.18 -8.91 11.68
N LEU A 15 -7.93 -8.60 10.40
CA LEU A 15 -6.81 -7.75 10.02
C LEU A 15 -7.20 -6.27 10.05
N PRO A 16 -6.38 -5.38 10.63
CA PRO A 16 -6.57 -3.95 10.49
C PRO A 16 -6.39 -3.57 9.01
N ALA A 17 -7.37 -2.86 8.45
CA ALA A 17 -7.33 -2.45 7.05
C ALA A 17 -8.00 -1.09 6.85
N GLU A 18 -7.33 -0.23 6.10
CA GLU A 18 -7.76 1.11 5.71
C GLU A 18 -7.69 1.26 4.20
N THR A 19 -8.55 2.12 3.64
CA THR A 19 -8.53 2.43 2.21
C THR A 19 -7.69 3.69 1.94
N ALA A 20 -7.18 3.81 0.72
CA ALA A 20 -6.51 4.99 0.19
C ALA A 20 -7.25 5.54 -1.04
N GLY A 21 -7.09 6.82 -1.33
CA GLY A 21 -7.57 7.42 -2.57
C GLY A 21 -6.75 7.01 -3.80
N SER A 22 -5.45 6.73 -3.62
CA SER A 22 -4.55 6.26 -4.68
C SER A 22 -3.51 5.24 -4.19
N VAL A 23 -2.83 4.57 -5.13
CA VAL A 23 -1.71 3.68 -4.81
C VAL A 23 -0.53 4.46 -4.22
N GLU A 24 -0.25 5.65 -4.76
CA GLU A 24 0.80 6.55 -4.25
C GLU A 24 0.55 6.94 -2.80
N GLU A 25 -0.66 7.39 -2.47
CA GLU A 25 -1.05 7.74 -1.11
C GLU A 25 -0.94 6.54 -0.15
N ALA A 26 -1.30 5.33 -0.62
CA ALA A 26 -1.17 4.12 0.17
C ALA A 26 0.31 3.79 0.49
N VAL A 27 1.19 3.93 -0.51
CA VAL A 27 2.62 3.69 -0.35
C VAL A 27 3.23 4.71 0.62
N GLU A 28 2.93 5.99 0.47
CA GLU A 28 3.43 7.05 1.35
C GLU A 28 3.02 6.84 2.80
N ARG A 29 1.75 6.51 3.04
CA ARG A 29 1.26 6.19 4.39
C ARG A 29 1.91 4.93 4.95
N GLY A 30 2.05 3.88 4.13
CA GLY A 30 2.72 2.64 4.54
C GLY A 30 4.16 2.87 4.97
N ILE A 31 4.91 3.67 4.22
CA ILE A 31 6.30 4.04 4.57
C ILE A 31 6.34 4.90 5.83
N ALA A 32 5.44 5.89 5.97
CA ALA A 32 5.42 6.77 7.13
C ALA A 32 5.07 6.04 8.44
N MET A 33 4.36 4.91 8.36
CA MET A 33 4.00 4.08 9.51
C MET A 33 5.09 3.06 9.89
N ALA A 34 5.90 2.62 8.92
CA ALA A 34 6.93 1.60 9.12
C ALA A 34 8.10 2.12 9.96
N GLN A 35 8.63 1.29 10.86
CA GLN A 35 9.90 1.51 11.53
C GLN A 35 11.08 1.02 10.66
N SER A 36 12.31 1.30 11.07
CA SER A 36 13.52 0.99 10.29
C SER A 36 13.75 -0.50 10.03
N ASP A 37 13.17 -1.36 10.85
CA ASP A 37 13.26 -2.82 10.78
C ASP A 37 11.99 -3.48 10.20
N ASP A 38 10.96 -2.68 9.89
CA ASP A 38 9.73 -3.17 9.28
C ASP A 38 9.87 -3.33 7.76
N LEU A 39 9.06 -4.23 7.20
CA LEU A 39 8.93 -4.42 5.76
C LEU A 39 7.60 -3.83 5.26
N VAL A 40 7.68 -2.93 4.28
CA VAL A 40 6.51 -2.51 3.49
C VAL A 40 6.39 -3.41 2.25
N PHE A 41 5.34 -4.22 2.20
CA PHE A 41 5.09 -5.14 1.08
C PHE A 41 3.93 -4.67 0.20
N VAL A 42 4.22 -4.39 -1.07
CA VAL A 42 3.22 -4.05 -2.07
C VAL A 42 2.95 -5.28 -2.94
N THR A 43 1.68 -5.70 -3.01
CA THR A 43 1.23 -6.86 -3.80
C THR A 43 -0.04 -6.54 -4.56
N GLY A 44 -0.35 -7.35 -5.57
CA GLY A 44 -1.52 -7.21 -6.42
C GLY A 44 -1.18 -7.35 -7.89
N SER A 45 -1.93 -6.65 -8.73
CA SER A 45 -1.72 -6.66 -10.18
C SER A 45 -0.52 -5.83 -10.60
N LEU A 46 -0.02 -6.06 -11.83
CA LEU A 46 1.04 -5.25 -12.43
C LEU A 46 0.71 -3.74 -12.49
N TYR A 47 -0.56 -3.37 -12.52
CA TYR A 47 -0.97 -1.96 -12.44
C TYR A 47 -0.71 -1.36 -11.06
N VAL A 48 -0.98 -2.12 -9.99
CA VAL A 48 -0.73 -1.67 -8.60
C VAL A 48 0.77 -1.60 -8.34
N VAL A 49 1.51 -2.67 -8.65
CA VAL A 49 2.95 -2.68 -8.42
C VAL A 49 3.69 -1.71 -9.35
N GLY A 50 3.18 -1.46 -10.56
CA GLY A 50 3.70 -0.45 -11.47
C GLY A 50 3.60 0.95 -10.89
N ALA A 51 2.41 1.36 -10.46
CA ALA A 51 2.20 2.67 -9.83
C ALA A 51 3.03 2.84 -8.55
N ALA A 52 3.11 1.81 -7.71
CA ALA A 52 3.96 1.84 -6.52
C ALA A 52 5.45 1.94 -6.86
N ARG A 53 5.93 1.19 -7.86
CA ARG A 53 7.31 1.25 -8.33
C ARG A 53 7.65 2.65 -8.84
N ASP A 54 6.78 3.25 -9.65
CA ASP A 54 6.99 4.59 -10.17
C ASP A 54 7.16 5.59 -9.02
N ARG A 55 6.32 5.51 -7.98
CA ARG A 55 6.47 6.34 -6.79
C ARG A 55 7.76 6.09 -6.01
N LEU A 56 8.18 4.84 -5.85
CA LEU A 56 9.35 4.45 -5.04
C LEU A 56 10.68 4.72 -5.75
N VAL A 57 10.72 4.58 -7.08
CA VAL A 57 11.94 4.69 -7.89
C VAL A 57 12.13 6.10 -8.45
N SER A 58 11.04 6.86 -8.66
CA SER A 58 11.10 8.26 -9.13
C SER A 58 11.53 9.22 -8.02
N SER A 59 11.15 8.95 -6.77
CA SER A 59 11.77 9.64 -5.64
C SER A 59 13.14 9.02 -5.39
N THR A 60 14.22 9.76 -5.64
CA THR A 60 15.55 9.44 -5.09
C THR A 60 15.39 9.14 -3.60
N PHE A 61 15.43 7.87 -3.23
CA PHE A 61 15.56 7.42 -1.85
C PHE A 61 16.90 7.98 -1.34
N PRO A 62 16.92 8.84 -0.30
CA PRO A 62 18.19 9.22 0.34
C PRO A 62 18.86 8.02 1.02
#